data_AF-A0A0T1SJU6-F1
#
_entry.id   AF-A0A0T1SJU6-F1
#
_cell.length_a   1.000
_cell.length_b   1.000
_cell.length_c   1.000
_cell.angle_alpha   90.00
_cell.angle_beta   90.00
_cell.angle_gamma   90.00
#
_symmetry.space_group_name_H-M   'P 1'
#
loop_
_entity.id
_entity.type
_entity.pdbx_description
1 polymer ?
#
loop_
_entity_poly.entity_id
_entity_poly.type
_entity_poly.pdbx_seq_one_letter_code
_entity_poly.pdbx_strand_id
1 'polypeptide(L)'
;MKLPTALHLFNEGLAFLLEVAALAVLAWWGWESAENTALRLLLAVAAPALAATVWGLFAAPKARIKVPLAGVLAVKALVFGAATLALFALDQPGWAVAFGLVALANTALATADRQAAMRQGA
;
A
#
# COMPACT_ATOMS: atom_id res chain seq x y z
N MET A 1 -13.31 19.75 -4.24
CA MET A 1 -12.33 20.73 -4.71
C MET A 1 -11.17 19.95 -5.30
N LYS A 2 -10.69 20.27 -6.51
CA LYS A 2 -9.43 19.72 -7.00
C LYS A 2 -8.32 20.22 -6.08
N LEU A 3 -7.47 19.32 -5.59
CA LEU A 3 -6.35 19.75 -4.75
C LEU A 3 -5.40 20.65 -5.58
N PRO A 4 -4.68 21.57 -4.94
CA PRO A 4 -3.59 22.29 -5.61
C PRO A 4 -2.62 21.28 -6.23
N THR A 5 -2.12 21.53 -7.44
CA THR A 5 -1.25 20.61 -8.18
C THR A 5 -0.06 20.13 -7.36
N ALA A 6 0.53 21.01 -6.54
CA ALA A 6 1.63 20.67 -5.65
C ALA A 6 1.25 19.60 -4.61
N LEU A 7 0.04 19.68 -4.04
CA LEU A 7 -0.45 18.74 -3.05
C LEU A 7 -0.80 17.38 -3.69
N HIS A 8 -1.35 17.40 -4.91
CA HIS A 8 -1.58 16.18 -5.67
C HIS A 8 -0.27 15.43 -5.96
N LEU A 9 0.75 16.13 -6.48
CA LEU A 9 2.07 15.54 -6.74
C LEU A 9 2.74 15.01 -5.47
N PHE A 10 2.64 15.76 -4.37
CA PHE A 10 3.17 15.31 -3.09
C PHE A 10 2.48 14.03 -2.61
N ASN A 11 1.14 13.95 -2.72
CA ASN A 11 0.39 12.77 -2.31
C ASN A 11 0.72 11.55 -3.18
N GLU A 12 0.86 11.70 -4.48
CA GLU A 12 1.30 10.59 -5.36
C GLU A 12 2.74 10.15 -5.05
N GLY A 13 3.65 11.08 -4.76
CA GLY A 13 5.00 10.77 -4.30
C GLY A 13 5.00 10.01 -2.97
N LEU A 14 4.18 10.45 -2.02
CA LEU A 14 4.00 9.76 -0.73
C LEU A 14 3.40 8.36 -0.92
N ALA A 15 2.41 8.21 -1.80
CA ALA A 15 1.84 6.92 -2.14
C ALA A 15 2.91 5.94 -2.66
N PHE A 16 3.79 6.41 -3.54
CA PHE A 16 4.90 5.60 -4.04
C PHE A 16 5.87 5.18 -2.91
N LEU A 17 6.23 6.10 -2.02
CA LEU A 17 7.09 5.77 -0.87
C LEU A 17 6.44 4.74 0.05
N LEU A 18 5.12 4.85 0.30
CA LEU A 18 4.36 3.89 1.08
C LEU A 18 4.32 2.51 0.41
N GLU A 19 4.17 2.45 -0.92
CA GLU A 19 4.21 1.20 -1.68
C GLU A 19 5.57 0.50 -1.53
N VAL A 20 6.67 1.24 -1.72
CA VAL A 20 8.02 0.70 -1.55
C VAL A 20 8.27 0.26 -0.10
N ALA A 21 7.87 1.08 0.86
CA ALA A 21 7.99 0.74 2.28
C ALA A 21 7.18 -0.51 2.65
N ALA A 22 5.96 -0.66 2.14
CA ALA A 22 5.15 -1.84 2.36
C ALA A 22 5.85 -3.12 1.87
N LEU A 23 6.43 -3.09 0.66
CA LEU A 23 7.17 -4.23 0.11
C LEU A 23 8.42 -4.55 0.94
N ALA A 24 9.17 -3.53 1.36
CA ALA A 24 10.35 -3.71 2.20
C ALA A 24 10.00 -4.32 3.58
N VAL A 25 8.92 -3.84 4.19
CA VAL A 25 8.41 -4.37 5.46
C VAL A 25 7.96 -5.82 5.32
N LEU A 26 7.23 -6.16 4.25
CA LEU A 26 6.79 -7.54 4.01
C LEU A 26 7.99 -8.48 3.77
N ALA A 27 9.03 -8.00 3.07
CA ALA A 27 10.26 -8.76 2.88
C ALA A 27 10.99 -8.98 4.22
N TRP A 28 11.11 -7.94 5.04
CA TRP A 28 11.73 -8.02 6.36
C TRP A 28 10.96 -8.97 7.29
N TRP A 29 9.63 -8.85 7.33
CA TRP A 29 8.79 -9.76 8.08
C TRP A 29 8.94 -11.20 7.59
N GLY A 30 8.93 -11.44 6.28
CA GLY A 30 9.13 -12.78 5.73
C GLY A 30 10.50 -13.37 6.09
N TRP A 31 11.53 -12.54 6.15
CA TRP A 31 12.85 -12.95 6.61
C TRP A 31 12.87 -13.31 8.09
N GLU A 32 12.16 -12.60 8.95
CA GLU A 32 12.17 -12.86 10.41
C GLU A 32 11.18 -13.94 10.86
N SER A 33 10.24 -14.32 10.00
CA SER A 33 9.14 -15.25 10.34
C SER A 33 9.51 -16.74 10.39
N ALA A 34 10.76 -17.12 10.13
CA ALA A 34 11.18 -18.51 10.10
C ALA A 34 12.62 -18.69 10.61
N GLU A 35 12.91 -19.84 11.21
CA GLU A 35 14.27 -20.21 11.61
C GLU A 35 15.07 -20.80 10.44
N ASN A 36 14.41 -21.64 9.63
CA ASN A 36 15.04 -22.29 8.48
C ASN A 36 15.32 -21.30 7.35
N THR A 37 16.58 -21.17 6.93
CA THR A 37 17.03 -20.21 5.91
C THR A 37 16.28 -20.32 4.59
N ALA A 38 15.93 -21.54 4.13
CA ALA A 38 15.19 -21.71 2.89
C ALA A 38 13.77 -21.16 3.01
N LEU A 39 13.10 -21.40 4.14
CA LEU A 39 11.78 -20.83 4.43
C LEU A 39 11.83 -19.30 4.60
N ARG A 40 12.88 -18.76 5.25
CA ARG A 40 13.09 -17.31 5.35
C ARG A 40 13.18 -16.65 3.98
N LEU A 41 14.02 -17.19 3.10
CA LEU A 41 14.17 -16.69 1.73
C LEU A 41 12.86 -16.80 0.96
N LEU A 42 12.16 -17.93 1.08
CA LEU A 42 10.87 -18.13 0.43
C LEU A 42 9.86 -17.07 0.87
N LEU A 43 9.69 -16.85 2.17
CA LEU A 43 8.73 -15.88 2.70
C LEU A 43 9.12 -14.43 2.39
N ALA A 44 10.40 -14.09 2.54
CA ALA A 44 10.94 -12.77 2.25
C ALA A 44 10.74 -12.35 0.78
N VAL A 45 10.68 -13.31 -0.14
CA VAL A 45 10.41 -13.05 -1.56
C VAL A 45 8.92 -13.19 -1.88
N ALA A 46 8.26 -14.25 -1.40
CA ALA A 46 6.88 -14.55 -1.74
C ALA A 46 5.91 -13.50 -1.20
N ALA A 47 6.08 -13.02 0.04
CA ALA A 47 5.20 -12.02 0.64
C ALA A 47 5.14 -10.71 -0.17
N PRO A 48 6.28 -10.03 -0.46
CA PRO A 48 6.24 -8.83 -1.30
C PRO A 48 5.87 -9.14 -2.75
N ALA A 49 6.25 -10.29 -3.32
CA ALA A 49 5.86 -10.65 -4.69
C ALA A 49 4.34 -10.83 -4.84
N LEU A 50 3.68 -11.46 -3.86
CA LEU A 50 2.22 -11.58 -3.83
C LEU A 50 1.57 -10.22 -3.70
N ALA A 51 2.05 -9.37 -2.78
CA ALA A 51 1.54 -8.01 -2.62
C ALA A 51 1.67 -7.19 -3.91
N ALA A 52 2.84 -7.20 -4.54
CA ALA A 52 3.10 -6.51 -5.80
C ALA A 52 2.24 -7.06 -6.96
N THR A 53 2.01 -8.37 -7.00
CA THR A 53 1.17 -9.00 -8.02
C THR A 53 -0.29 -8.58 -7.86
N VAL A 54 -0.83 -8.68 -6.65
CA VAL A 54 -2.22 -8.26 -6.35
C VAL A 54 -2.40 -6.77 -6.65
N TRP A 55 -1.43 -5.93 -6.24
CA TRP A 55 -1.46 -4.50 -6.52
C TRP A 55 -1.41 -4.21 -8.02
N GLY A 56 -0.47 -4.82 -8.75
CA GLY A 56 -0.33 -4.67 -10.19
C GLY A 56 -1.55 -5.14 -10.98
N LEU A 57 -2.25 -6.16 -10.47
CA LEU A 57 -3.41 -6.72 -11.14
C LEU A 57 -4.66 -5.85 -10.98
N PHE A 58 -4.87 -5.25 -9.80
CA PHE A 58 -6.13 -4.61 -9.45
C PHE A 58 -6.04 -3.11 -9.09
N ALA A 59 -4.93 -2.64 -8.52
CA ALA A 59 -4.82 -1.30 -7.95
C ALA A 59 -3.91 -0.34 -8.73
N ALA A 60 -3.05 -0.85 -9.62
CA ALA A 60 -2.16 -0.03 -10.43
C ALA A 60 -2.93 0.88 -11.43
N PRO A 61 -2.36 2.04 -11.82
CA PRO A 61 -2.96 2.92 -12.85
C PRO A 61 -3.21 2.20 -14.19
N LYS A 62 -2.35 1.23 -14.52
CA LYS A 62 -2.46 0.35 -15.69
C LYS A 62 -2.87 -1.08 -15.30
N ALA A 63 -3.65 -1.23 -14.23
CA ALA A 63 -4.13 -2.52 -13.75
C ALA A 63 -4.78 -3.31 -14.89
N ARG A 64 -4.43 -4.60 -15.00
CA ARG A 64 -5.00 -5.48 -16.04
C ARG A 64 -6.48 -5.73 -15.79
N ILE A 65 -6.88 -5.86 -14.53
CA ILE A 65 -8.27 -6.09 -14.14
C ILE A 65 -8.85 -4.78 -13.60
N LYS A 66 -9.78 -4.21 -14.36
CA LYS A 66 -10.48 -2.99 -13.96
C LYS A 66 -11.58 -3.35 -12.96
N VAL A 67 -11.39 -2.94 -11.71
CA VAL A 67 -12.37 -3.09 -10.64
C VAL A 67 -12.94 -1.71 -10.25
N PRO A 68 -14.14 -1.64 -9.66
CA PRO A 68 -14.67 -0.40 -9.10
C PRO A 68 -13.70 0.22 -8.09
N LEU A 69 -13.83 1.54 -7.86
CA LEU A 69 -12.98 2.26 -6.89
C LEU A 69 -12.93 1.58 -5.52
N ALA A 70 -14.06 1.05 -5.04
CA ALA A 70 -14.12 0.30 -3.79
C ALA A 70 -13.20 -0.94 -3.79
N GLY A 71 -13.10 -1.66 -4.92
CA GLY A 71 -12.18 -2.79 -5.08
C GLY A 71 -10.72 -2.37 -5.05
N VAL A 72 -10.38 -1.25 -5.70
CA VAL A 72 -9.03 -0.66 -5.64
C VAL A 72 -8.66 -0.30 -4.20
N LEU A 73 -9.58 0.35 -3.47
CA LEU A 73 -9.36 0.73 -2.08
C LEU A 73 -9.21 -0.49 -1.16
N ALA A 74 -9.98 -1.56 -1.40
CA ALA A 74 -9.85 -2.82 -0.67
C ALA A 74 -8.47 -3.44 -0.86
N VAL A 75 -7.94 -3.46 -2.09
CA VAL A 75 -6.58 -3.96 -2.39
C VAL A 75 -5.52 -3.11 -1.69
N LYS A 76 -5.66 -1.79 -1.72
CA LYS A 76 -4.74 -0.87 -1.00
C LYS A 76 -4.75 -1.14 0.50
N ALA A 77 -5.95 -1.25 1.09
CA ALA A 77 -6.12 -1.55 2.51
C ALA A 77 -5.54 -2.93 2.87
N LEU A 78 -5.67 -3.92 2.00
CA LEU A 78 -5.10 -5.25 2.20
C LEU A 78 -3.57 -5.20 2.23
N VAL A 79 -2.93 -4.56 1.25
CA VAL A 79 -1.46 -4.52 1.18
C VAL A 79 -0.85 -3.64 2.28
N PHE A 80 -1.40 -2.44 2.51
CA PHE A 80 -0.92 -1.57 3.59
C PHE A 80 -1.28 -2.11 4.97
N GLY A 81 -2.44 -2.75 5.12
CA GLY A 81 -2.83 -3.46 6.35
C GLY A 81 -1.88 -4.61 6.64
N ALA A 82 -1.51 -5.41 5.63
CA ALA A 82 -0.54 -6.48 5.78
C ALA A 82 0.84 -5.95 6.23
N ALA A 83 1.34 -4.86 5.63
CA ALA A 83 2.58 -4.23 6.07
C ALA A 83 2.48 -3.68 7.52
N THR A 84 1.33 -3.10 7.88
CA THR A 84 1.10 -2.62 9.26
C THR A 84 1.12 -3.76 10.27
N LEU A 85 0.44 -4.88 9.96
CA LEU A 85 0.43 -6.08 10.81
C LEU A 85 1.81 -6.73 10.88
N ALA A 86 2.55 -6.74 9.77
CA ALA A 86 3.93 -7.20 9.72
C ALA A 86 4.85 -6.40 10.65
N LEU A 87 4.70 -5.07 10.72
CA LEU A 87 5.44 -4.24 11.67
C LEU A 87 5.09 -4.54 13.13
N PHE A 88 3.82 -4.84 13.43
CA PHE A 88 3.45 -5.31 14.77
C PHE A 88 4.06 -6.67 15.09
N ALA A 89 4.09 -7.60 14.13
CA ALA A 89 4.72 -8.91 14.29
C ALA A 89 6.24 -8.83 14.42
N LEU A 90 6.87 -7.75 13.95
CA LEU A 90 8.29 -7.43 14.12
C LEU A 90 8.60 -6.65 15.41
N ASP A 91 7.63 -6.53 16.33
CA ASP A 91 7.74 -5.73 17.57
C ASP A 91 8.11 -4.26 17.31
N GLN A 92 7.64 -3.69 16.20
CA GLN A 92 7.82 -2.28 15.82
C GLN A 92 6.51 -1.49 15.88
N PRO A 93 5.81 -1.40 17.03
CA PRO A 93 4.47 -0.82 17.11
C PRO A 93 4.43 0.67 16.77
N GLY A 94 5.48 1.44 17.09
CA GLY A 94 5.57 2.86 16.73
C GLY A 94 5.58 3.07 15.22
N TRP A 95 6.38 2.28 14.51
CA TRP A 95 6.42 2.30 13.04
C TRP A 95 5.13 1.77 12.43
N ALA A 96 4.51 0.74 13.02
CA ALA A 96 3.23 0.20 12.57
C ALA A 96 2.13 1.27 12.60
N VAL A 97 1.98 1.97 13.72
CA VAL A 97 0.99 3.05 13.86
C VAL A 97 1.29 4.20 12.91
N ALA A 98 2.56 4.64 12.82
CA ALA A 98 2.96 5.72 11.93
C ALA A 98 2.65 5.37 10.46
N PHE A 99 3.08 4.20 10.00
CA PHE A 99 2.83 3.72 8.64
C PHE A 99 1.33 3.62 8.35
N GLY A 100 0.56 2.99 9.25
CA GLY A 100 -0.89 2.83 9.09
C GLY A 100 -1.63 4.17 8.98
N LEU A 101 -1.31 5.12 9.86
CA LEU A 101 -1.92 6.46 9.83
C LEU A 101 -1.58 7.23 8.57
N VAL A 102 -0.31 7.22 8.15
CA VAL A 102 0.13 7.90 6.93
C VAL A 102 -0.51 7.26 5.69
N ALA A 103 -0.59 5.92 5.64
CA ALA A 103 -1.26 5.19 4.56
C ALA A 103 -2.75 5.52 4.47
N LEU A 104 -3.45 5.61 5.61
CA LEU A 104 -4.85 6.00 5.67
C LEU A 104 -5.06 7.42 5.19
N ALA A 105 -4.28 8.39 5.68
CA ALA A 105 -4.37 9.78 5.29
C ALA A 105 -4.12 9.97 3.78
N ASN A 106 -3.06 9.37 3.26
CA ASN A 106 -2.71 9.38 1.84
C ASN A 106 -3.85 8.80 0.96
N THR A 107 -4.42 7.68 1.39
CA THR A 107 -5.51 7.01 0.65
C THR A 107 -6.81 7.84 0.69
N ALA A 108 -7.11 8.47 1.83
CA ALA A 108 -8.26 9.36 1.98
C ALA A 108 -8.13 10.60 1.08
N LEU A 109 -6.96 11.25 1.07
CA LEU A 109 -6.66 12.39 0.21
C LEU A 109 -6.80 12.04 -1.28
N ALA A 110 -6.20 10.93 -1.71
CA ALA A 110 -6.30 10.44 -3.09
C ALA A 110 -7.76 10.15 -3.50
N THR A 111 -8.55 9.61 -2.58
CA THR A 111 -9.97 9.30 -2.84
C THR A 111 -10.80 10.57 -2.97
N ALA A 112 -10.58 11.55 -2.09
CA ALA A 112 -11.28 12.83 -2.11
C ALA A 112 -11.00 13.61 -3.40
N ASP A 113 -9.74 13.63 -3.86
CA ASP A 113 -9.35 14.30 -5.10
C ASP A 113 -10.01 13.67 -6.34
N ARG A 114 -10.03 12.33 -6.42
CA ARG A 114 -10.72 11.59 -7.49
C ARG A 114 -12.22 11.84 -7.51
N GLN A 115 -12.88 11.85 -6.34
CA GLN A 115 -14.31 12.16 -6.25
C GLN A 115 -14.61 13.60 -6.69
N ALA A 116 -13.75 14.56 -6.33
CA ALA A 116 -13.89 15.95 -6.75
C ALA A 116 -13.74 16.11 -8.26
N ALA A 117 -12.82 15.40 -8.90
CA ALA A 117 -12.64 15.42 -10.35
C ALA A 117 -13.86 14.85 -11.10
N MET A 118 -14.43 13.74 -10.62
CA MET A 118 -15.63 13.13 -11.22
C MET A 118 -16.86 14.03 -11.13
N ARG A 119 -17.07 14.73 -10.01
CA ARG A 119 -18.19 15.67 -9.82
C ARG A 119 -18.13 16.92 -10.70
N GLN A 120 -16.97 17.29 -11.22
CA GLN A 120 -16.80 18.48 -12.07
C GLN A 120 -16.92 18.17 -13.56
N GLY A 121 -16.85 16.90 -13.95
CA GLY A 121 -17.00 16.45 -15.35
C GLY A 121 -18.38 15.91 -15.70
N ALA A 122 -19.32 15.93 -14.75
CA ALA A 122 -20.73 15.57 -14.91
C ALA A 122 -21.59 16.84 -14.83
#